data_AF-A0A7S0HUX6-F1
#
_entry.id   AF-A0A7S0HUX6-F1
#
_cell.length_a   1.000
_cell.length_b   1.000
_cell.length_c   1.000
_cell.angle_alpha   90.00
_cell.angle_beta   90.00
_cell.angle_gamma   90.00
#
_symmetry.space_group_name_H-M   'P 1'
#
loop_
_entity.id
_entity.type
_entity.pdbx_description
1 polymer ?
#
loop_
_entity_poly.entity_id
_entity_poly.type
_entity_poly.pdbx_seq_one_letter_code
_entity_poly.pdbx_strand_id
1 'polypeptide(L)'
;FMNLDAPTEVVTYLNKALTLKPRDPEVLDMYARVMTKVRMYETAISIRKRIVRIYPDGLVHRCKLVQLAMSVAAWEEVEGHTPGILSDLRASPEMMQECLQPLEATMNPLCSEEDLQWVTRFWANKIMTRLPGVPQILQAAGQLPPPREEGGRELRVGYISSNLQGGAVFLMIQGLWKAHMQCSSSSSSS
;
A
#
# COMPACT_ATOMS: atom_id res chain seq x y z
N PHE A 1 4.27 6.65 20.20
CA PHE A 1 3.29 6.03 19.28
C PHE A 1 1.91 6.23 19.88
N MET A 2 1.02 6.96 19.19
CA MET A 2 -0.32 7.26 19.68
C MET A 2 -1.24 6.08 19.32
N ASN A 3 -1.89 5.49 20.32
CA ASN A 3 -2.86 4.42 20.07
C ASN A 3 -4.10 5.02 19.42
N LEU A 4 -4.36 4.66 18.15
CA LEU A 4 -5.47 5.19 17.34
C LEU A 4 -6.82 4.55 17.69
N ASP A 5 -6.90 3.78 18.77
CA ASP A 5 -8.12 3.07 19.19
C ASP A 5 -9.03 3.93 20.10
N ALA A 6 -8.54 5.09 20.55
CA ALA A 6 -9.31 6.12 21.25
C ALA A 6 -9.40 7.40 20.39
N PRO A 7 -10.20 7.43 19.32
CA PRO A 7 -10.20 8.54 18.37
C PRO A 7 -10.59 9.88 18.97
N THR A 8 -11.46 9.89 19.99
CA THR A 8 -11.94 11.12 20.66
C THR A 8 -10.83 11.84 21.43
N GLU A 9 -9.98 11.09 22.13
CA GLU A 9 -8.87 11.64 22.88
C GLU A 9 -7.79 12.20 21.94
N VAL A 10 -7.47 11.45 20.88
CA VAL A 10 -6.51 11.89 19.85
C VAL A 10 -6.97 13.19 19.19
N VAL A 11 -8.24 13.31 18.81
CA VAL A 11 -8.80 14.52 18.22
C VAL A 11 -8.69 15.72 19.18
N THR A 12 -8.89 15.49 20.47
CA THR A 12 -8.76 16.55 21.50
C THR A 12 -7.33 17.09 21.55
N TYR A 13 -6.32 16.21 21.54
CA TYR A 13 -4.91 16.63 21.52
C TYR A 13 -4.53 17.31 20.20
N LEU A 14 -5.02 16.82 19.06
CA LEU A 14 -4.78 17.44 17.76
C LEU A 14 -5.39 18.84 17.67
N ASN A 15 -6.60 19.03 18.20
CA ASN A 15 -7.21 20.36 18.25
C ASN A 15 -6.37 21.31 19.11
N LYS A 16 -5.89 20.88 20.28
CA LYS A 16 -4.96 21.67 21.11
C LYS A 16 -3.67 22.01 20.34
N ALA A 17 -3.08 21.04 19.65
CA ALA A 17 -1.88 21.28 18.85
C ALA A 17 -2.14 22.30 17.73
N LEU A 18 -3.30 22.24 17.06
CA LEU A 18 -3.69 23.21 16.03
C LEU A 18 -4.03 24.60 16.58
N THR A 19 -4.44 24.72 17.85
CA THR A 19 -4.55 26.05 18.48
C THR A 19 -3.18 26.71 18.67
N LEU A 20 -2.14 25.92 18.96
CA LEU A 20 -0.77 26.41 19.14
C LEU A 20 -0.06 26.65 17.81
N LYS A 21 -0.23 25.74 16.85
CA LYS A 21 0.36 25.80 15.50
C LYS A 21 -0.69 25.48 14.43
N PRO A 22 -1.47 26.46 13.99
CA PRO A 22 -2.59 26.23 13.07
C PRO A 22 -2.20 25.74 11.67
N ARG A 23 -0.93 25.86 11.29
CA ARG A 23 -0.45 25.51 9.94
C ARG A 23 0.52 24.34 9.95
N ASP A 24 0.73 23.67 11.07
CA ASP A 24 1.68 22.57 11.16
C ASP A 24 1.25 21.40 10.26
N PRO A 25 2.05 21.03 9.23
CA PRO A 25 1.67 20.01 8.26
C PRO A 25 1.62 18.62 8.87
N GLU A 26 2.44 18.33 9.88
CA GLU A 26 2.45 17.02 10.54
C GLU A 26 1.18 16.84 11.38
N VAL A 27 0.78 17.88 12.11
CA VAL A 27 -0.45 17.86 12.91
C VAL A 27 -1.68 17.75 12.00
N LEU A 28 -1.71 18.49 10.89
CA LEU A 28 -2.79 18.40 9.92
C LEU A 28 -2.83 17.03 9.22
N ASP A 29 -1.68 16.45 8.85
CA ASP A 29 -1.59 15.11 8.27
C ASP A 29 -2.12 14.05 9.23
N MET A 30 -1.70 14.10 10.50
CA MET A 30 -2.18 13.20 11.54
C MET A 30 -3.69 13.35 11.73
N TYR A 31 -4.21 14.58 11.72
CA TYR A 31 -5.64 14.83 11.87
C TYR A 31 -6.44 14.24 10.70
N ALA A 32 -6.00 14.45 9.46
CA ALA A 32 -6.64 13.83 8.31
C ALA A 32 -6.65 12.29 8.42
N ARG A 33 -5.53 11.67 8.83
CA ARG A 33 -5.45 10.21 9.02
C ARG A 33 -6.41 9.69 10.09
N VAL A 34 -6.53 10.40 11.22
CA VAL A 34 -7.46 10.04 12.29
C VAL A 34 -8.91 10.12 11.79
N MET A 35 -9.26 11.22 11.10
CA MET A 35 -10.59 11.40 10.49
C MET A 35 -10.91 10.29 9.47
N THR A 36 -9.95 9.91 8.62
CA THR A 36 -10.11 8.78 7.70
C THR A 36 -10.35 7.46 8.45
N LYS A 37 -9.60 7.19 9.53
CA LYS A 37 -9.78 5.95 10.33
C LYS A 37 -11.17 5.87 10.96
N VAL A 38 -11.73 7.00 11.41
CA VAL A 38 -13.10 7.06 11.96
C VAL A 38 -14.18 7.27 10.91
N ARG A 39 -13.84 7.17 9.62
CA ARG A 39 -14.77 7.31 8.49
C ARG A 39 -15.43 8.68 8.36
N MET A 40 -14.84 9.72 8.97
CA MET A 40 -15.24 11.11 8.76
C MET A 40 -14.53 11.66 7.51
N TYR A 41 -14.90 11.11 6.36
CA TYR A 41 -14.20 11.34 5.09
C TYR A 41 -14.26 12.79 4.61
N GLU A 42 -15.41 13.46 4.77
CA GLU A 42 -15.57 14.86 4.38
C GLU A 42 -14.63 15.78 5.17
N THR A 43 -14.51 15.53 6.48
CA THR A 43 -13.57 16.26 7.33
C THR A 43 -12.13 15.97 6.93
N ALA A 44 -11.81 14.70 6.64
CA ALA A 44 -10.47 14.30 6.19
C ALA A 44 -10.09 14.98 4.86
N ILE A 45 -11.00 15.01 3.87
CA ILE A 45 -10.80 15.71 2.59
C ILE A 45 -10.61 17.21 2.82
N SER A 46 -11.47 17.84 3.62
CA SER A 46 -11.36 19.27 3.92
C SER A 46 -10.01 19.64 4.54
N ILE A 47 -9.51 18.82 5.48
CA ILE A 47 -8.18 18.98 6.06
C ILE A 47 -7.09 18.79 5.00
N ARG A 48 -7.18 17.76 4.15
CA ARG A 48 -6.21 17.52 3.06
C ARG A 48 -6.16 18.67 2.06
N LYS A 49 -7.31 19.18 1.62
CA LYS A 49 -7.42 20.38 0.77
C LYS A 49 -6.82 21.61 1.43
N ARG A 50 -6.96 21.75 2.76
CA ARG A 50 -6.30 22.81 3.52
C ARG A 50 -4.78 22.66 3.50
N ILE A 51 -4.24 21.45 3.66
CA ILE A 51 -2.80 21.21 3.58
C ILE A 51 -2.27 21.60 2.19
N VAL A 52 -2.91 21.13 1.11
CA VAL A 52 -2.52 21.46 -0.27
C VAL A 52 -2.56 22.97 -0.54
N ARG A 53 -3.54 23.70 0.02
CA ARG A 53 -3.59 25.17 -0.10
C ARG A 53 -2.47 25.89 0.65
N ILE A 54 -2.03 25.37 1.79
CA ILE A 54 -0.94 25.95 2.58
C ILE A 54 0.42 25.60 1.96
N TYR A 55 0.52 24.40 1.38
CA TYR A 55 1.73 23.81 0.82
C TYR A 55 1.50 23.38 -0.65
N PRO A 56 1.34 24.33 -1.58
CA PRO A 56 0.97 24.04 -2.97
C PRO A 56 2.02 23.19 -3.70
N ASP A 57 3.29 23.38 -3.38
CA ASP A 57 4.42 22.66 -4.00
C ASP A 57 4.66 21.27 -3.36
N GLY A 58 3.86 20.91 -2.35
CA GLY A 58 4.00 19.65 -1.63
C GLY A 58 3.43 18.48 -2.41
N LEU A 59 4.23 17.84 -3.27
CA LEU A 59 3.84 16.66 -4.05
C LEU A 59 3.22 15.56 -3.17
N VAL A 60 3.83 15.28 -2.02
CA VAL A 60 3.32 14.30 -1.03
C VAL A 60 1.90 14.65 -0.56
N HIS A 61 1.60 15.93 -0.35
CA HIS A 61 0.28 16.36 0.11
C HIS A 61 -0.78 16.20 -0.96
N ARG A 62 -0.43 16.49 -2.22
CA ARG A 62 -1.29 16.23 -3.38
C ARG A 62 -1.58 14.74 -3.55
N CYS A 63 -0.54 13.90 -3.49
CA CYS A 63 -0.70 12.44 -3.59
C CYS A 63 -1.62 11.88 -2.49
N LYS A 64 -1.43 12.29 -1.24
CA LYS A 64 -2.29 11.87 -0.12
C LYS A 64 -3.74 12.35 -0.25
N LEU A 65 -3.99 13.52 -0.85
CA LEU A 65 -5.35 13.97 -1.16
C LEU A 65 -5.99 13.08 -2.24
N VAL A 66 -5.29 12.85 -3.35
CA VAL A 66 -5.78 11.99 -4.45
C VAL A 66 -6.05 10.57 -3.95
N GLN A 67 -5.13 9.99 -3.17
CA GLN A 67 -5.29 8.65 -2.58
C GLN A 67 -6.56 8.56 -1.72
N LEU A 68 -6.79 9.54 -0.83
CA LEU A 68 -8.01 9.59 -0.04
C LEU A 68 -9.24 9.75 -0.94
N ALA A 69 -9.20 10.67 -1.90
CA ALA A 69 -10.30 10.96 -2.80
C ALA A 69 -10.72 9.73 -3.62
N MET A 70 -9.75 8.98 -4.15
CA MET A 70 -10.02 7.71 -4.83
C MET A 70 -10.70 6.69 -3.91
N SER A 71 -10.27 6.59 -2.64
CA SER A 71 -10.84 5.63 -1.69
C SER A 71 -12.30 5.91 -1.31
N VAL A 72 -12.78 7.13 -1.53
CA VAL A 72 -14.16 7.56 -1.22
C VAL A 72 -14.93 8.04 -2.45
N ALA A 73 -14.39 7.77 -3.65
CA ALA A 73 -15.00 8.15 -4.93
C ALA A 73 -15.26 9.68 -5.09
N ALA A 74 -14.42 10.53 -4.49
CA ALA A 74 -14.45 11.97 -4.68
C ALA A 74 -13.73 12.37 -5.99
N TRP A 75 -14.33 12.03 -7.13
CA TRP A 75 -13.70 12.11 -8.45
C TRP A 75 -13.27 13.52 -8.86
N GLU A 76 -13.99 14.56 -8.42
CA GLU A 76 -13.62 15.95 -8.68
C GLU A 76 -12.22 16.28 -8.14
N GLU A 77 -11.90 15.81 -6.92
CA GLU A 77 -10.57 16.02 -6.32
C GLU A 77 -9.49 15.18 -7.02
N VAL A 78 -9.86 13.98 -7.50
CA VAL A 78 -8.95 13.12 -8.27
C VAL A 78 -8.58 13.81 -9.58
N GLU A 79 -9.57 14.24 -10.36
CA GLU A 79 -9.36 14.91 -11.65
C GLU A 79 -8.62 16.24 -11.48
N GLY A 80 -8.94 17.01 -10.43
CA GLY A 80 -8.30 18.30 -10.17
C GLY A 80 -6.85 18.23 -9.72
N HIS A 81 -6.41 17.12 -9.09
CA HIS A 81 -5.09 17.04 -8.46
C HIS A 81 -4.14 16.00 -9.03
N THR A 82 -4.64 15.02 -9.79
CA THR A 82 -3.79 13.98 -10.40
C THR A 82 -2.90 14.47 -11.56
N PRO A 83 -3.31 15.43 -12.41
CA PRO A 83 -2.47 15.91 -13.49
C PRO A 83 -1.07 16.33 -12.99
N GLY A 84 -0.03 15.85 -13.67
CA GLY A 84 1.35 16.15 -13.33
C GLY A 84 1.97 15.30 -12.22
N ILE A 85 1.21 14.59 -11.37
CA ILE A 85 1.79 13.80 -10.25
C ILE A 85 2.87 12.83 -10.74
N LEU A 86 2.62 12.07 -11.81
CA LEU A 86 3.59 11.11 -12.33
C LEU A 86 4.80 11.80 -12.99
N SER A 87 4.61 12.97 -13.60
CA SER A 87 5.71 13.77 -14.15
C SER A 87 6.59 14.31 -13.02
N ASP A 88 5.97 14.86 -11.98
CA ASP A 88 6.65 15.40 -10.80
C ASP A 88 7.40 14.28 -10.05
N LEU A 89 6.79 13.09 -9.94
CA LEU A 89 7.46 11.91 -9.36
C LEU A 89 8.63 11.41 -10.20
N ARG A 90 8.57 11.51 -11.54
CA ARG A 90 9.72 11.20 -12.40
C ARG A 90 10.85 12.20 -12.19
N ALA A 91 10.53 13.46 -11.94
CA ALA A 91 11.51 14.51 -11.65
C ALA A 91 12.14 14.35 -10.25
N SER A 92 11.39 13.78 -9.29
CA SER A 92 11.87 13.52 -7.91
C SER A 92 11.54 12.09 -7.45
N PRO A 93 12.20 11.04 -8.00
CA PRO A 93 11.87 9.64 -7.72
C PRO A 93 11.98 9.24 -6.25
N GLU A 94 12.83 9.93 -5.48
CA GLU A 94 12.98 9.73 -4.04
C GLU A 94 11.68 9.91 -3.26
N MET A 95 10.78 10.77 -3.75
CA MET A 95 9.47 11.03 -3.15
C MET A 95 8.47 9.89 -3.34
N MET A 96 8.75 8.94 -4.25
CA MET A 96 7.83 7.84 -4.56
C MET A 96 7.39 7.05 -3.32
N GLN A 97 8.27 6.89 -2.33
CA GLN A 97 7.95 6.17 -1.10
C GLN A 97 6.75 6.75 -0.35
N GLU A 98 6.64 8.08 -0.37
CA GLU A 98 5.62 8.82 0.37
C GLU A 98 4.36 9.10 -0.47
N CYS A 99 4.46 8.90 -1.79
CA CYS A 99 3.46 9.33 -2.75
C CYS A 99 2.67 8.19 -3.38
N LEU A 100 3.31 7.06 -3.71
CA LEU A 100 2.68 6.04 -4.55
C LEU A 100 3.21 4.63 -4.25
N GLN A 101 2.33 3.78 -3.71
CA GLN A 101 2.59 2.35 -3.56
C GLN A 101 2.25 1.59 -4.86
N PRO A 102 2.86 0.41 -5.12
CA PRO A 102 2.57 -0.37 -6.32
C PRO A 102 1.09 -0.70 -6.51
N LEU A 103 0.41 -1.11 -5.43
CA LEU A 103 -1.03 -1.42 -5.47
C LEU A 103 -1.88 -0.19 -5.80
N GLU A 104 -1.48 0.99 -5.33
CA GLU A 104 -2.20 2.24 -5.62
C GLU A 104 -2.02 2.65 -7.07
N ALA A 105 -0.84 2.43 -7.64
CA ALA A 105 -0.58 2.67 -9.05
C ALA A 105 -1.52 1.84 -9.94
N THR A 106 -1.80 0.58 -9.59
CA THR A 106 -2.76 -0.26 -10.35
C THR A 106 -4.20 0.23 -10.29
N MET A 107 -4.56 1.02 -9.27
CA MET A 107 -5.89 1.59 -9.12
C MET A 107 -6.00 2.98 -9.76
N ASN A 108 -4.88 3.62 -10.09
CA ASN A 108 -4.88 4.97 -10.64
C ASN A 108 -5.18 4.91 -12.15
N PRO A 109 -6.33 5.42 -12.61
CA PRO A 109 -6.73 5.32 -14.01
C PRO A 109 -5.82 6.09 -14.98
N LEU A 110 -4.92 6.94 -14.44
CA LEU A 110 -3.99 7.75 -15.21
C LEU A 110 -2.58 7.13 -15.30
N CYS A 111 -2.34 5.96 -14.69
CA CYS A 111 -1.09 5.23 -14.85
C CYS A 111 -1.11 4.41 -16.15
N SER A 112 -0.17 4.68 -17.06
CA SER A 112 0.11 3.81 -18.20
C SER A 112 0.80 2.52 -17.77
N GLU A 113 0.90 1.54 -18.68
CA GLU A 113 1.68 0.32 -18.43
C GLU A 113 3.15 0.64 -18.12
N GLU A 114 3.72 1.62 -18.81
CA GLU A 114 5.10 2.06 -18.56
C GLU A 114 5.25 2.64 -17.14
N ASP A 115 4.28 3.43 -16.68
CA ASP A 115 4.25 3.96 -15.31
C ASP A 115 4.21 2.83 -14.28
N LEU A 116 3.37 1.81 -14.51
CA LEU A 116 3.27 0.65 -13.62
C LEU A 116 4.58 -0.13 -13.55
N GLN A 117 5.22 -0.38 -14.69
CA GLN A 117 6.52 -1.05 -14.73
C GLN A 117 7.59 -0.24 -13.98
N TRP A 118 7.59 1.08 -14.15
CA TRP A 118 8.52 1.98 -13.48
C TRP A 118 8.33 1.97 -11.96
N VAL A 119 7.10 2.16 -11.46
CA VAL A 119 6.77 2.09 -10.02
C VAL A 119 7.18 0.74 -9.44
N THR A 120 6.86 -0.35 -10.13
CA THR A 120 7.19 -1.71 -9.68
C THR A 120 8.71 -1.92 -9.59
N ARG A 121 9.47 -1.48 -10.60
CA ARG A 121 10.94 -1.57 -10.59
C ARG A 121 11.57 -0.75 -9.45
N PHE A 122 11.08 0.46 -9.21
CA PHE A 122 11.55 1.30 -8.10
C PHE A 122 11.41 0.57 -6.76
N TRP A 123 10.22 0.03 -6.48
CA TRP A 123 9.95 -0.67 -5.22
C TRP A 123 10.72 -1.98 -5.09
N ALA A 124 10.85 -2.75 -6.18
CA ALA A 124 11.69 -3.95 -6.20
C ALA A 124 13.13 -3.61 -5.82
N ASN A 125 13.76 -2.63 -6.48
CA ASN A 125 15.12 -2.20 -6.19
C ASN A 125 15.28 -1.70 -4.73
N LYS A 126 14.29 -0.98 -4.22
CA LYS A 126 14.29 -0.48 -2.84
C LYS A 126 14.23 -1.60 -1.80
N ILE A 127 13.43 -2.63 -2.02
CA ILE A 127 13.35 -3.80 -1.13
C ILE A 127 14.67 -4.56 -1.17
N MET A 128 15.22 -4.77 -2.37
CA MET A 128 16.49 -5.46 -2.60
C MET A 128 17.66 -4.80 -1.87
N THR A 129 17.68 -3.47 -1.79
CA THR A 129 18.75 -2.71 -1.14
C THR A 129 18.61 -2.62 0.38
N ARG A 130 17.40 -2.75 0.94
CA ARG A 130 17.15 -2.63 2.38
C ARG A 130 17.31 -3.93 3.17
N LEU A 131 17.27 -5.08 2.51
CA LEU A 131 17.35 -6.38 3.16
C LEU A 131 18.74 -6.99 2.94
N PRO A 132 19.71 -6.77 3.85
CA PRO A 132 21.01 -7.42 3.77
C PRO A 132 20.78 -8.94 3.82
N GLY A 133 21.17 -9.64 2.76
CA GLY A 133 20.88 -11.06 2.60
C GLY A 133 19.93 -11.39 1.46
N VAL A 134 19.08 -10.48 0.98
CA VAL A 134 18.17 -10.81 -0.15
C VAL A 134 18.93 -11.07 -1.45
N PRO A 135 19.96 -10.30 -1.84
CA PRO A 135 20.80 -10.66 -2.98
C PRO A 135 21.43 -12.05 -2.82
N GLN A 136 21.88 -12.39 -1.60
CA GLN A 136 22.46 -13.69 -1.29
C GLN A 136 21.41 -14.82 -1.28
N ILE A 137 20.19 -14.56 -0.79
CA ILE A 137 19.06 -15.50 -0.81
C ILE A 137 18.61 -15.73 -2.25
N LEU A 138 18.55 -14.70 -3.09
CA LEU A 138 18.18 -14.83 -4.50
C LEU A 138 19.28 -15.51 -5.30
N GLN A 139 20.55 -15.23 -5.02
CA GLN A 139 21.69 -15.94 -5.59
C GLN A 139 21.68 -17.42 -5.17
N ALA A 140 21.43 -17.70 -3.89
CA ALA A 140 21.27 -19.06 -3.38
C ALA A 140 20.02 -19.73 -3.96
N ALA A 141 18.93 -19.00 -4.19
CA ALA A 141 17.70 -19.49 -4.83
C ALA A 141 17.91 -19.82 -6.31
N GLY A 142 18.70 -19.02 -7.04
CA GLY A 142 19.13 -19.31 -8.40
C GLY A 142 20.15 -20.46 -8.48
N GLN A 143 20.77 -20.81 -7.36
CA GLN A 143 21.62 -21.99 -7.19
C GLN A 143 20.89 -23.17 -6.55
N LEU A 144 19.61 -23.03 -6.16
CA LEU A 144 18.83 -24.17 -5.75
C LEU A 144 18.79 -25.12 -6.94
N PRO A 145 19.13 -26.41 -6.75
CA PRO A 145 18.91 -27.38 -7.81
C PRO A 145 17.45 -27.25 -8.25
N PRO A 146 17.15 -27.36 -9.56
CA PRO A 146 15.76 -27.38 -10.01
C PRO A 146 14.99 -28.38 -9.15
N PRO A 147 13.74 -28.08 -8.75
CA PRO A 147 12.96 -28.99 -7.92
C PRO A 147 13.08 -30.39 -8.53
N ARG A 148 13.73 -31.30 -7.80
CA ARG A 148 14.17 -32.59 -8.34
C ARG A 148 12.99 -33.27 -9.03
N GLU A 149 13.11 -33.55 -10.33
CA GLU A 149 12.07 -34.25 -11.08
C GLU A 149 11.99 -35.75 -10.75
N GLU A 150 12.89 -36.29 -9.92
CA GLU A 150 12.97 -37.74 -9.75
C GLU A 150 12.27 -38.24 -8.48
N GLY A 151 11.10 -38.84 -8.68
CA GLY A 151 10.67 -40.05 -7.97
C GLY A 151 10.02 -39.87 -6.61
N GLY A 152 8.70 -39.66 -6.59
CA GLY A 152 7.83 -40.15 -5.52
C GLY A 152 7.79 -39.38 -4.20
N ARG A 153 8.35 -38.17 -4.12
CA ARG A 153 8.17 -37.31 -2.93
C ARG A 153 7.12 -36.23 -3.17
N GLU A 154 6.22 -36.09 -2.19
CA GLU A 154 5.15 -35.09 -2.16
C GLU A 154 5.73 -33.66 -2.22
N LEU A 155 5.27 -32.86 -3.19
CA LEU A 155 5.63 -31.45 -3.33
C LEU A 155 5.03 -30.64 -2.18
N ARG A 156 5.87 -29.86 -1.48
CA ARG A 156 5.42 -28.95 -0.42
C ARG A 156 5.16 -27.57 -1.00
N VAL A 157 3.92 -27.12 -0.92
CA VAL A 157 3.49 -25.79 -1.40
C VAL A 157 3.17 -24.91 -0.19
N GLY A 158 3.80 -23.74 -0.12
CA GLY A 158 3.55 -22.73 0.92
C GLY A 158 2.82 -21.50 0.37
N TYR A 159 1.83 -21.00 1.10
CA TYR A 159 1.09 -19.79 0.77
C TYR A 159 1.34 -18.72 1.83
N ILE A 160 1.66 -17.49 1.42
CA ILE A 160 1.90 -16.36 2.32
C ILE A 160 0.91 -15.25 1.97
N SER A 161 0.05 -14.89 2.92
CA SER A 161 -0.87 -13.76 2.78
C SER A 161 -1.30 -13.26 4.15
N SER A 162 -1.48 -11.94 4.26
CA SER A 162 -2.06 -11.31 5.45
C SER A 162 -3.58 -11.51 5.57
N ASN A 163 -4.21 -12.08 4.53
CA ASN A 163 -5.67 -12.15 4.41
C ASN A 163 -6.18 -13.58 4.17
N LEU A 164 -5.63 -14.55 4.92
CA LEU A 164 -6.07 -15.95 4.90
C LEU A 164 -7.26 -16.23 5.84
N GLN A 165 -7.86 -15.18 6.43
CA GLN A 165 -9.01 -15.31 7.33
C GLN A 165 -10.14 -14.41 6.85
N GLY A 166 -11.10 -15.01 6.13
CA GLY A 166 -12.39 -14.37 5.81
C GLY A 166 -12.38 -13.23 4.78
N GLY A 167 -11.23 -12.84 4.23
CA GLY A 167 -11.18 -11.86 3.13
C GLY A 167 -11.11 -12.47 1.74
N ALA A 168 -11.01 -11.60 0.73
CA ALA A 168 -11.09 -11.99 -0.69
C ALA A 168 -10.10 -13.10 -1.07
N VAL A 169 -8.85 -13.02 -0.60
CA VAL A 169 -7.82 -14.04 -0.89
C VAL A 169 -8.23 -15.40 -0.35
N PHE A 170 -8.67 -15.47 0.91
CA PHE A 170 -9.16 -16.71 1.52
C PHE A 170 -10.34 -17.30 0.74
N LEU A 171 -11.33 -16.46 0.40
CA LEU A 171 -12.53 -16.91 -0.31
C LEU A 171 -12.22 -17.48 -1.70
N MET A 172 -11.22 -16.91 -2.39
CA MET A 172 -10.77 -17.41 -3.69
C MET A 172 -9.97 -18.71 -3.58
N ILE A 173 -9.14 -18.88 -2.54
CA ILE A 173 -8.19 -20.00 -2.46
C ILE A 173 -8.72 -21.25 -1.73
N GLN A 174 -9.76 -21.13 -0.91
CA GLN A 174 -10.28 -22.25 -0.09
C GLN A 174 -10.65 -23.49 -0.92
N GLY A 175 -11.19 -23.33 -2.12
CA GLY A 175 -11.55 -24.43 -3.01
C GLY A 175 -10.31 -25.17 -3.55
N LEU A 176 -9.27 -24.41 -3.89
CA LEU A 176 -7.99 -24.95 -4.32
C LEU A 176 -7.32 -25.75 -3.19
N TRP A 177 -7.33 -25.24 -1.96
CA TRP A 177 -6.79 -25.95 -0.81
C TRP A 177 -7.52 -27.26 -0.52
N LYS A 178 -8.87 -27.25 -0.60
CA LYS A 178 -9.66 -28.46 -0.44
C LYS A 178 -9.28 -29.52 -1.47
N ALA A 179 -9.10 -29.13 -2.74
CA ALA A 179 -8.67 -30.04 -3.79
C ALA A 179 -7.27 -30.61 -3.51
N HIS A 180 -6.31 -29.77 -3.10
CA HIS A 180 -4.95 -30.23 -2.75
C HIS A 180 -4.95 -31.26 -1.60
N MET A 181 -5.75 -31.05 -0.55
CA MET A 181 -5.84 -31.98 0.58
C MET A 181 -6.53 -33.31 0.24
N GLN A 182 -7.43 -33.31 -0.73
CA GLN A 182 -8.10 -34.53 -1.20
C GLN A 182 -7.16 -35.40 -2.05
N CYS A 183 -6.28 -34.79 -2.85
CA CYS A 183 -5.30 -35.51 -3.66
C CYS A 183 -4.16 -36.14 -2.83
N SER A 184 -3.79 -35.54 -1.70
CA SER A 184 -2.76 -36.10 -0.81
C SER A 184 -3.25 -37.24 0.08
N SER A 185 -4.56 -37.32 0.35
CA SER A 185 -5.16 -38.42 1.14
C SER A 185 -5.46 -39.69 0.31
N SER A 186 -5.72 -39.56 -0.99
CA SER A 186 -5.95 -40.71 -1.88
C SER A 186 -4.66 -41.44 -2.28
N SER A 187 -3.53 -40.73 -2.30
CA SER A 187 -2.21 -41.26 -2.66
C SER A 187 -1.48 -41.99 -1.50
N SER A 188 -2.00 -41.88 -0.28
CA SER A 188 -1.46 -42.55 0.93
C SER A 188 -2.21 -43.85 1.30
N SER A 189 -3.21 -44.24 0.52
CA SER A 189 -4.08 -45.40 0.76
C SER A 189 -3.91 -46.56 -0.26
N SER A 190 -2.87 -46.51 -1.09
CA SER A 190 -2.57 -47.50 -2.16
C SER A 190 -1.25 -48.20 -1.90
#